data_AF-A0A7J4ZXE3-F1
#
_entry.id   AF-A0A7J4ZXE3-F1
#
_cell.length_a   1.000
_cell.length_b   1.000
_cell.length_c   1.000
_cell.angle_alpha   90.00
_cell.angle_beta   90.00
_cell.angle_gamma   90.00
#
_symmetry.space_group_name_H-M   'P 1'
#
loop_
_entity.id
_entity.type
_entity.pdbx_description
1 polymer ?
#
loop_
_entity_poly.entity_id
_entity_poly.type
_entity_poly.pdbx_seq_one_letter_code
_entity_poly.pdbx_strand_id
1 'polypeptide(L)'
;MARQSPQRPDADEPELDDADAPAESGTATVSAEAARALWDELRIDPVEIALPAGTGYTLRAYRPARELTPTDVTERDQDDPFLARRQVTEEDEEDDDEAVVILDEEVAQEFAESDDEEAKGRRRDATDDEDAETAAEDDEDEAGDEEVPVFLTHRGKLLLFKTPESLVSFIRSGAPNDLSQLDSWNELSERVEPADIAPLDEDVYELDLVVENLRGGHDTWDWTLLIEAGEVARDLAYALRLPAVLDMLSAGSSLDDLDEALRASVDGGVGGFFGRRRLRKIGAQTASLGWRTIVGKISATVDWRD
;
A
#
# COMPACT_ATOMS: atom_id res chain seq x y z
N MET A 1 -22.46 -60.66 61.68
CA MET A 1 -22.24 -61.94 60.97
C MET A 1 -23.40 -62.16 60.01
N ALA A 2 -23.06 -62.30 58.72
CA ALA A 2 -23.85 -62.87 57.63
C ALA A 2 -24.90 -62.00 56.89
N ARG A 3 -24.63 -61.85 55.58
CA ARG A 3 -25.49 -62.06 54.39
C ARG A 3 -25.84 -60.85 53.52
N GLN A 4 -25.77 -61.17 52.22
CA GLN A 4 -26.35 -60.53 51.03
C GLN A 4 -25.59 -59.31 50.49
N SER A 5 -25.34 -59.08 49.20
CA SER A 5 -25.56 -59.72 47.87
C SER A 5 -25.04 -58.65 46.84
N PRO A 6 -25.18 -58.75 45.50
CA PRO A 6 -24.45 -59.62 44.56
C PRO A 6 -24.04 -58.92 43.21
N GLN A 7 -23.18 -59.56 42.39
CA GLN A 7 -23.18 -59.62 40.89
C GLN A 7 -23.23 -58.30 40.07
N ARG A 8 -22.39 -58.00 39.06
CA ARG A 8 -22.18 -58.67 37.74
C ARG A 8 -21.50 -57.64 36.78
N PRO A 9 -21.34 -57.92 35.47
CA PRO A 9 -20.26 -58.62 34.75
C PRO A 9 -19.23 -57.68 34.08
N ASP A 10 -18.09 -58.23 33.67
CA ASP A 10 -17.14 -57.56 32.75
C ASP A 10 -17.86 -57.16 31.45
N ALA A 11 -17.85 -55.87 31.16
CA ALA A 11 -18.44 -55.25 29.98
C ALA A 11 -17.35 -55.04 28.92
N ASP A 12 -17.75 -55.32 27.68
CA ASP A 12 -17.07 -55.11 26.40
C ASP A 12 -16.01 -54.00 26.39
N GLU A 13 -14.79 -54.36 26.00
CA GLU A 13 -13.81 -53.41 25.45
C GLU A 13 -14.27 -53.03 24.03
N PRO A 14 -14.44 -51.74 23.70
CA PRO A 14 -14.63 -51.34 22.33
C PRO A 14 -13.28 -51.41 21.60
N GLU A 15 -13.21 -52.20 20.52
CA GLU A 15 -12.16 -52.08 19.52
C GLU A 15 -12.19 -50.66 18.95
N LEU A 16 -11.09 -49.92 19.17
CA LEU A 16 -10.84 -48.65 18.52
C LEU A 16 -10.49 -48.93 17.06
N ASP A 17 -11.43 -48.63 16.18
CA ASP A 17 -11.26 -48.65 14.74
C ASP A 17 -10.28 -47.51 14.38
N ASP A 18 -9.01 -47.85 14.17
CA ASP A 18 -7.98 -46.97 13.58
C ASP A 18 -8.33 -46.72 12.10
N ALA A 19 -9.33 -45.86 11.88
CA ALA A 19 -9.57 -45.23 10.59
C ALA A 19 -8.77 -43.92 10.50
N ASP A 20 -7.45 -44.03 10.43
CA ASP A 20 -6.58 -42.95 9.97
C ASP A 20 -6.78 -42.82 8.44
N ALA A 21 -7.64 -41.88 8.04
CA ALA A 21 -7.88 -41.55 6.64
C ALA A 21 -7.02 -40.33 6.24
N PRO A 22 -6.00 -40.49 5.36
CA PRO A 22 -5.18 -39.37 4.91
C PRO A 22 -5.77 -38.72 3.64
N ALA A 23 -7.07 -38.40 3.64
CA ALA A 23 -7.78 -37.98 2.41
C ALA A 23 -8.00 -36.46 2.25
N GLU A 24 -7.83 -35.65 3.30
CA GLU A 24 -8.15 -34.21 3.21
C GLU A 24 -6.98 -33.34 2.75
N SER A 25 -5.74 -33.73 3.05
CA SER A 25 -4.57 -32.90 2.72
C SER A 25 -4.35 -32.76 1.22
N GLY A 26 -4.56 -33.83 0.44
CA GLY A 26 -4.33 -33.80 -1.02
C GLY A 26 -5.35 -32.93 -1.77
N THR A 27 -6.62 -32.96 -1.36
CA THR A 27 -7.70 -32.19 -1.99
C THR A 27 -7.56 -30.69 -1.69
N ALA A 28 -7.17 -30.34 -0.45
CA ALA A 28 -6.92 -28.97 -0.05
C ALA A 28 -5.72 -28.35 -0.79
N THR A 29 -4.60 -29.08 -0.95
CA THR A 29 -3.46 -28.59 -1.73
C THR A 29 -3.79 -28.37 -3.20
N VAL A 30 -4.54 -29.27 -3.82
CA VAL A 30 -4.94 -29.11 -5.24
C VAL A 30 -5.87 -27.91 -5.41
N SER A 31 -6.74 -27.64 -4.43
CA SER A 31 -7.60 -26.45 -4.45
C SER A 31 -6.78 -25.16 -4.32
N ALA A 32 -5.77 -25.12 -3.45
CA ALA A 32 -4.91 -23.96 -3.28
C ALA A 32 -4.04 -23.70 -4.52
N GLU A 33 -3.51 -24.74 -5.15
CA GLU A 33 -2.77 -24.60 -6.42
C GLU A 33 -3.66 -24.10 -7.56
N ALA A 34 -4.91 -24.58 -7.65
CA ALA A 34 -5.87 -24.12 -8.64
C ALA A 34 -6.27 -22.66 -8.42
N ALA A 35 -6.50 -22.26 -7.15
CA ALA A 35 -6.75 -20.88 -6.78
C ALA A 35 -5.56 -19.99 -7.17
N ARG A 36 -4.32 -20.40 -6.87
CA ARG A 36 -3.13 -19.63 -7.27
C ARG A 36 -3.02 -19.49 -8.78
N ALA A 37 -3.25 -20.57 -9.53
CA ALA A 37 -3.21 -20.53 -10.99
C ALA A 37 -4.25 -19.56 -11.59
N LEU A 38 -5.43 -19.44 -10.97
CA LEU A 38 -6.45 -18.44 -11.34
C LEU A 38 -5.91 -17.01 -11.17
N TRP A 39 -5.35 -16.69 -10.02
CA TRP A 39 -4.83 -15.34 -9.73
C TRP A 39 -3.63 -14.96 -10.61
N ASP A 40 -2.71 -15.90 -10.83
CA ASP A 40 -1.57 -15.74 -11.75
C ASP A 40 -2.03 -15.46 -13.19
N GLU A 41 -3.02 -16.22 -13.67
CA GLU A 41 -3.60 -16.06 -15.01
C GLU A 41 -4.24 -14.68 -15.20
N LEU A 42 -4.98 -14.21 -14.20
CA LEU A 42 -5.71 -12.94 -14.25
C LEU A 42 -4.85 -11.72 -13.93
N ARG A 43 -3.63 -11.93 -13.40
CA ARG A 43 -2.73 -10.91 -12.88
C ARG A 43 -3.43 -9.97 -11.88
N ILE A 44 -4.16 -10.58 -10.95
CA ILE A 44 -4.86 -9.94 -9.82
C ILE A 44 -4.54 -10.80 -8.59
N ASP A 45 -4.25 -10.18 -7.46
CA ASP A 45 -3.98 -10.87 -6.19
C ASP A 45 -5.05 -10.52 -5.15
N PRO A 46 -5.56 -11.52 -4.39
CA PRO A 46 -6.34 -11.26 -3.20
C PRO A 46 -5.41 -10.79 -2.07
N VAL A 47 -5.81 -9.74 -1.36
CA VAL A 47 -5.03 -9.13 -0.28
C VAL A 47 -5.85 -9.08 1.00
N GLU A 48 -5.23 -9.42 2.13
CA GLU A 48 -5.81 -9.23 3.47
C GLU A 48 -5.13 -8.04 4.16
N ILE A 49 -5.94 -7.13 4.70
CA ILE A 49 -5.43 -5.95 5.40
C ILE A 49 -6.08 -5.84 6.76
N ALA A 50 -5.27 -5.90 7.82
CA ALA A 50 -5.70 -5.58 9.17
C ALA A 50 -5.51 -4.10 9.45
N LEU A 51 -6.59 -3.46 9.88
CA LEU A 51 -6.64 -2.05 10.27
C LEU A 51 -7.24 -1.95 11.67
N PRO A 52 -7.13 -0.78 12.34
CA PRO A 52 -7.68 -0.63 13.69
C PRO A 52 -9.19 -0.92 13.83
N ALA A 53 -9.96 -0.86 12.73
CA ALA A 53 -11.39 -1.16 12.70
C ALA A 53 -11.71 -2.67 12.52
N GLY A 54 -10.73 -3.48 12.11
CA GLY A 54 -10.87 -4.90 11.81
C GLY A 54 -10.00 -5.32 10.62
N THR A 55 -10.13 -6.58 10.24
CA THR A 55 -9.44 -7.19 9.10
C THR A 55 -10.42 -7.41 7.96
N GLY A 56 -9.97 -7.21 6.72
CA GLY A 56 -10.79 -7.43 5.54
C GLY A 56 -10.00 -7.80 4.31
N TYR A 57 -10.73 -8.31 3.33
CA TYR A 57 -10.24 -8.75 2.03
C TYR A 57 -10.49 -7.69 0.96
N THR A 58 -9.52 -7.54 0.06
CA THR A 58 -9.62 -6.70 -1.13
C THR A 58 -8.85 -7.35 -2.29
N LEU A 59 -8.79 -6.69 -3.43
CA LEU A 59 -7.99 -7.13 -4.58
C LEU A 59 -6.96 -6.06 -4.95
N ARG A 60 -5.79 -6.51 -5.40
CA ARG A 60 -4.71 -5.66 -5.94
C ARG A 60 -4.28 -6.19 -7.31
N ALA A 61 -3.86 -5.31 -8.20
CA ALA A 61 -3.14 -5.66 -9.41
C ALA A 61 -2.07 -4.60 -9.69
N TYR A 62 -1.11 -4.94 -10.56
CA TYR A 62 -0.18 -3.97 -11.13
C TYR A 62 -0.39 -3.90 -12.64
N ARG A 63 -0.47 -2.68 -13.18
CA ARG A 63 -0.60 -2.41 -14.62
C ARG A 63 0.21 -1.17 -14.98
N PRO A 64 0.68 -1.05 -16.24
CA PRO A 64 1.29 0.19 -16.71
C PRO A 64 0.38 1.39 -16.44
N ALA A 65 0.94 2.48 -15.92
CA ALA A 65 0.16 3.67 -15.54
C ALA A 65 -0.71 4.19 -16.70
N ARG A 66 -0.22 4.11 -17.94
CA ARG A 66 -0.94 4.53 -19.14
C ARG A 66 -2.19 3.69 -19.49
N GLU A 67 -2.28 2.47 -18.96
CA GLU A 67 -3.42 1.57 -19.18
C GLU A 67 -4.53 1.79 -18.15
N LEU A 68 -4.29 2.61 -17.12
CA LEU A 68 -5.19 2.80 -16.00
C LEU A 68 -5.83 4.19 -16.01
N THR A 69 -7.12 4.22 -15.72
CA THR A 69 -7.81 5.41 -15.21
C THR A 69 -7.68 5.41 -13.68
N PRO A 70 -7.03 6.42 -13.07
CA PRO A 70 -6.91 6.53 -11.61
C PRO A 70 -8.27 6.64 -10.92
N THR A 71 -8.34 6.25 -9.65
CA THR A 71 -9.58 6.37 -8.86
C THR A 71 -10.05 7.83 -8.82
N ASP A 72 -11.36 8.01 -9.00
CA ASP A 72 -12.01 9.32 -8.89
C ASP A 72 -12.07 9.76 -7.43
N VAL A 73 -11.39 10.85 -7.08
CA VAL A 73 -11.36 11.39 -5.70
C VAL A 73 -12.20 12.64 -5.53
N THR A 74 -12.92 13.07 -6.56
CA THR A 74 -13.62 14.36 -6.58
C THR A 74 -14.60 14.52 -5.42
N GLU A 75 -15.42 13.51 -5.13
CA GLU A 75 -16.37 13.55 -4.00
C GLU A 75 -15.65 13.60 -2.65
N ARG A 76 -14.53 12.87 -2.51
CA ARG A 76 -13.75 12.83 -1.27
C ARG A 76 -13.02 14.15 -0.99
N ASP A 77 -12.44 14.74 -2.02
CA ASP A 77 -11.56 15.91 -1.89
C ASP A 77 -12.37 17.21 -1.77
N GLN A 78 -13.61 17.26 -2.26
CA GLN A 78 -14.55 18.36 -2.02
C GLN A 78 -14.81 18.62 -0.52
N ASP A 79 -14.78 17.57 0.30
CA ASP A 79 -14.98 17.66 1.73
C ASP A 79 -13.71 18.09 2.50
N ASP A 80 -12.56 18.25 1.83
CA ASP A 80 -11.31 18.72 2.44
C ASP A 80 -11.16 20.25 2.31
N PRO A 81 -11.32 21.03 3.40
CA PRO A 81 -11.21 22.48 3.38
C PRO A 81 -9.82 23.01 2.97
N PHE A 82 -8.78 22.17 3.05
CA PHE A 82 -7.42 22.54 2.67
C PHE A 82 -7.16 22.29 1.18
N LEU A 83 -7.69 21.21 0.61
CA LEU A 83 -7.61 20.97 -0.84
C LEU A 83 -8.47 21.95 -1.63
N ALA A 84 -9.66 22.29 -1.12
CA ALA A 84 -10.51 23.31 -1.73
C ALA A 84 -9.81 24.68 -1.86
N ARG A 85 -8.92 25.04 -0.92
CA ARG A 85 -8.13 26.28 -1.01
C ARG A 85 -7.01 26.20 -2.04
N ARG A 86 -6.38 25.03 -2.16
CA ARG A 86 -5.31 24.80 -3.13
C ARG A 86 -5.87 24.79 -4.55
N GLN A 87 -7.01 24.13 -4.79
CA GLN A 87 -7.70 24.19 -6.09
C GLN A 87 -8.11 25.60 -6.48
N VAL A 88 -8.62 26.42 -5.56
CA VAL A 88 -8.90 27.84 -5.86
C VAL A 88 -7.64 28.61 -6.23
N THR A 89 -6.50 28.31 -5.58
CA THR A 89 -5.22 28.97 -5.90
C THR A 89 -4.69 28.52 -7.27
N GLU A 90 -4.80 27.23 -7.60
CA GLU A 90 -4.37 26.67 -8.89
C GLU A 90 -5.30 27.13 -10.04
N GLU A 91 -6.62 27.23 -9.81
CA GLU A 91 -7.59 27.79 -10.75
C GLU A 91 -7.39 29.32 -10.95
N ASP A 92 -7.04 30.05 -9.89
CA ASP A 92 -6.69 31.47 -9.99
C ASP A 92 -5.32 31.67 -10.69
N GLU A 93 -4.35 30.75 -10.54
CA GLU A 93 -3.04 30.80 -11.23
C GLU A 93 -3.11 30.42 -12.72
N GLU A 94 -4.04 29.56 -13.14
CA GLU A 94 -4.27 29.25 -14.56
C GLU A 94 -5.00 30.39 -15.31
N ASP A 95 -5.73 31.25 -14.59
CA ASP A 95 -6.43 32.42 -15.15
C ASP A 95 -5.67 33.75 -14.99
N ASP A 96 -4.69 33.87 -14.07
CA ASP A 96 -3.89 35.10 -13.86
C ASP A 96 -2.42 34.96 -14.33
N ASP A 97 -2.21 35.28 -15.60
CA ASP A 97 -0.92 35.68 -16.16
C ASP A 97 -0.48 37.09 -15.65
N GLU A 98 -0.83 37.53 -14.43
CA GLU A 98 -0.31 38.78 -13.84
C GLU A 98 -0.66 38.97 -12.34
N ALA A 99 0.29 38.71 -11.42
CA ALA A 99 0.59 39.59 -10.27
C ALA A 99 1.63 38.97 -9.32
N VAL A 100 2.91 39.15 -9.63
CA VAL A 100 3.95 39.08 -8.59
C VAL A 100 3.76 40.29 -7.68
N VAL A 101 3.22 40.07 -6.47
CA VAL A 101 3.21 41.09 -5.41
C VAL A 101 4.65 41.25 -4.90
N ILE A 102 5.42 42.09 -5.57
CA ILE A 102 6.74 42.52 -5.10
C ILE A 102 6.53 43.40 -3.87
N LEU A 103 6.82 42.84 -2.70
CA LEU A 103 6.98 43.58 -1.46
C LEU A 103 8.32 44.34 -1.49
N ASP A 104 8.20 45.66 -1.38
CA ASP A 104 9.22 46.68 -1.12
C ASP A 104 10.33 46.90 -2.19
N GLU A 105 10.31 48.12 -2.75
CA GLU A 105 11.27 48.66 -3.73
C GLU A 105 12.70 48.76 -3.17
N GLU A 106 12.87 48.67 -1.85
CA GLU A 106 14.17 48.76 -1.16
C GLU A 106 14.96 47.43 -1.19
N VAL A 107 14.28 46.28 -1.23
CA VAL A 107 14.94 44.95 -1.25
C VAL A 107 15.43 44.60 -2.66
N ALA A 108 14.67 44.96 -3.69
CA ALA A 108 15.04 44.74 -5.09
C ALA A 108 16.36 45.46 -5.50
N GLN A 109 16.66 46.59 -4.86
CA GLN A 109 17.88 47.36 -5.12
C GLN A 109 19.12 46.70 -4.51
N GLU A 110 18.99 45.97 -3.40
CA GLU A 110 20.08 45.26 -2.74
C GLU A 110 20.49 43.97 -3.49
N PHE A 111 19.53 43.32 -4.17
CA PHE A 111 19.81 42.19 -5.08
C PHE A 111 20.42 42.63 -6.42
N ALA A 112 20.04 43.81 -6.93
CA ALA A 112 20.59 44.33 -8.19
C ALA A 112 22.06 44.78 -8.08
N GLU A 113 22.51 45.20 -6.90
CA GLU A 113 23.91 45.60 -6.67
C GLU A 113 24.86 44.42 -6.40
N SER A 114 24.33 43.21 -6.16
CA SER A 114 25.14 42.00 -5.91
C SER A 114 25.39 41.13 -7.15
N ASP A 115 24.56 41.26 -8.20
CA ASP A 115 24.68 40.47 -9.44
C ASP A 115 25.64 41.07 -10.50
N ASP A 116 26.12 42.30 -10.33
CA ASP A 116 26.97 42.98 -11.32
C ASP A 116 28.46 42.57 -11.26
N GLU A 117 28.86 41.78 -10.25
CA GLU A 117 30.24 41.27 -10.11
C GLU A 117 30.44 39.83 -10.62
N GLU A 118 29.40 38.99 -10.75
CA GLU A 118 29.54 37.61 -11.28
C GLU A 118 29.35 37.48 -12.81
N ALA A 119 28.80 38.49 -13.48
CA ALA A 119 28.51 38.44 -14.92
C ALA A 119 29.73 38.62 -15.85
N LYS A 120 30.94 38.87 -15.33
CA LYS A 120 32.17 39.04 -16.16
C LYS A 120 33.05 37.79 -16.30
N GLY A 121 32.69 36.66 -15.68
CA GLY A 121 33.50 35.44 -15.70
C GLY A 121 33.17 34.43 -16.82
N ARG A 122 31.96 34.42 -17.36
CA ARG A 122 31.44 33.25 -18.10
C ARG A 122 31.15 33.45 -19.59
N ARG A 123 31.77 34.44 -20.23
CA ARG A 123 31.80 34.53 -21.71
C ARG A 123 33.02 33.80 -22.27
N ARG A 124 33.04 32.47 -22.18
CA ARG A 124 33.92 31.59 -22.97
C ARG A 124 33.56 30.11 -22.74
N ASP A 125 32.41 29.70 -23.26
CA ASP A 125 32.29 28.54 -24.16
C ASP A 125 30.83 28.44 -24.57
N ALA A 126 30.57 28.58 -25.86
CA ALA A 126 29.27 28.37 -26.45
C ALA A 126 29.51 27.51 -27.68
N THR A 127 29.26 26.21 -27.55
CA THR A 127 29.07 25.28 -28.66
C THR A 127 28.14 24.17 -28.21
N ASP A 128 27.05 24.03 -28.97
CA ASP A 128 26.08 22.93 -29.09
C ASP A 128 25.24 22.55 -27.86
N ASP A 129 24.03 23.11 -27.81
CA ASP A 129 22.84 22.55 -27.17
C ASP A 129 21.69 22.59 -28.19
N GLU A 130 21.62 21.57 -29.06
CA GLU A 130 20.43 21.25 -29.88
C GLU A 130 19.84 19.88 -29.44
N ASP A 131 20.18 19.37 -28.26
CA ASP A 131 19.84 18.01 -27.78
C ASP A 131 18.96 18.00 -26.50
N ALA A 132 18.30 19.13 -26.17
CA ALA A 132 17.47 19.23 -24.96
C ALA A 132 15.98 18.88 -25.18
N GLU A 133 15.49 18.87 -26.42
CA GLU A 133 14.07 18.58 -26.71
C GLU A 133 13.79 17.11 -27.00
N THR A 134 14.81 16.28 -27.22
CA THR A 134 14.65 14.82 -27.38
C THR A 134 14.62 14.05 -26.06
N ALA A 135 15.10 14.64 -24.96
CA ALA A 135 15.11 13.96 -23.66
C ALA A 135 13.75 14.01 -22.93
N ALA A 136 12.94 15.04 -23.17
CA ALA A 136 11.65 15.21 -22.49
C ALA A 136 10.54 14.31 -23.05
N GLU A 137 10.58 13.99 -24.35
CA GLU A 137 9.62 13.04 -24.96
C GLU A 137 9.90 11.59 -24.54
N ASP A 138 11.16 11.21 -24.35
CA ASP A 138 11.55 9.86 -23.90
C ASP A 138 11.16 9.60 -22.42
N ASP A 139 11.24 10.62 -21.54
CA ASP A 139 10.91 10.50 -20.11
C ASP A 139 9.39 10.31 -19.85
N GLU A 140 8.52 10.96 -20.64
CA GLU A 140 7.05 10.81 -20.52
C GLU A 140 6.57 9.44 -21.00
N ASP A 141 7.17 8.90 -22.07
CA ASP A 141 6.87 7.56 -22.58
C ASP A 141 7.30 6.47 -21.60
N GLU A 142 8.45 6.64 -20.92
CA GLU A 142 8.97 5.67 -19.93
C GLU A 142 8.13 5.67 -18.63
N ALA A 143 7.66 6.83 -18.16
CA ALA A 143 6.79 6.93 -16.99
C ALA A 143 5.41 6.25 -17.18
N GLY A 144 4.91 6.21 -18.42
CA GLY A 144 3.66 5.52 -18.75
C GLY A 144 3.77 3.98 -18.70
N ASP A 145 4.99 3.45 -18.83
CA ASP A 145 5.29 2.02 -18.85
C ASP A 145 5.58 1.42 -17.47
N GLU A 146 5.80 2.25 -16.45
CA GLU A 146 5.97 1.80 -15.08
C GLU A 146 4.69 1.09 -14.58
N GLU A 147 4.86 -0.11 -14.02
CA GLU A 147 3.76 -0.83 -13.41
C GLU A 147 3.41 -0.22 -12.06
N VAL A 148 2.16 0.26 -11.94
CA VAL A 148 1.66 0.93 -10.74
C VAL A 148 0.54 0.11 -10.10
N PRO A 149 0.38 0.20 -8.77
CA PRO A 149 -0.64 -0.55 -8.05
C PRO A 149 -2.03 0.02 -8.31
N VAL A 150 -2.99 -0.86 -8.57
CA VAL A 150 -4.43 -0.58 -8.57
C VAL A 150 -5.13 -1.53 -7.60
N PHE A 151 -6.08 -1.00 -6.84
CA PHE A 151 -6.85 -1.78 -5.86
C PHE A 151 -8.32 -1.81 -6.21
N LEU A 152 -9.07 -2.67 -5.53
CA LEU A 152 -10.52 -2.62 -5.55
C LEU A 152 -11.04 -1.36 -4.85
N THR A 153 -11.11 -0.28 -5.63
CA THR A 153 -11.54 1.04 -5.19
C THR A 153 -12.82 1.47 -5.88
N HIS A 154 -13.53 2.41 -5.26
CA HIS A 154 -14.58 3.18 -5.92
C HIS A 154 -14.66 4.56 -5.29
N ARG A 155 -14.60 5.61 -6.11
CA ARG A 155 -14.69 7.02 -5.68
C ARG A 155 -13.67 7.38 -4.59
N GLY A 156 -12.42 6.96 -4.77
CA GLY A 156 -11.33 7.30 -3.85
C GLY A 156 -11.42 6.59 -2.50
N LYS A 157 -12.26 5.54 -2.41
CA LYS A 157 -12.38 4.66 -1.25
C LYS A 157 -11.89 3.26 -1.58
N LEU A 158 -11.13 2.66 -0.65
CA LEU A 158 -10.76 1.25 -0.69
C LEU A 158 -11.94 0.41 -0.24
N LEU A 159 -12.38 -0.54 -1.07
CA LEU A 159 -13.44 -1.46 -0.70
C LEU A 159 -12.83 -2.66 0.04
N LEU A 160 -13.19 -2.82 1.31
CA LEU A 160 -12.72 -3.90 2.18
C LEU A 160 -13.89 -4.73 2.69
N PHE A 161 -13.81 -6.04 2.52
CA PHE A 161 -14.88 -6.97 2.83
C PHE A 161 -14.51 -7.82 4.04
N LYS A 162 -15.41 -7.97 5.01
CA LYS A 162 -15.10 -8.76 6.21
C LYS A 162 -14.98 -10.26 5.96
N THR A 163 -15.53 -10.75 4.84
CA THR A 163 -15.44 -12.17 4.48
C THR A 163 -15.20 -12.36 2.97
N PRO A 164 -14.59 -13.49 2.57
CA PRO A 164 -14.47 -13.90 1.17
C PRO A 164 -15.79 -13.93 0.41
N GLU A 165 -16.87 -14.40 1.04
CA GLU A 165 -18.18 -14.51 0.42
C GLU A 165 -18.74 -13.14 0.03
N SER A 166 -18.56 -12.14 0.89
CA SER A 166 -19.00 -10.77 0.62
C SER A 166 -18.20 -10.14 -0.53
N LEU A 167 -16.88 -10.40 -0.60
CA LEU A 167 -16.04 -9.97 -1.71
C LEU A 167 -16.51 -10.61 -3.03
N VAL A 168 -16.69 -11.93 -3.08
CA VAL A 168 -17.14 -12.64 -4.29
C VAL A 168 -18.55 -12.21 -4.71
N SER A 169 -19.45 -12.01 -3.75
CA SER A 169 -20.79 -11.47 -4.01
C SER A 169 -20.71 -10.09 -4.68
N PHE A 170 -19.82 -9.22 -4.20
CA PHE A 170 -19.59 -7.92 -4.80
C PHE A 170 -19.02 -8.02 -6.22
N ILE A 171 -17.98 -8.83 -6.44
CA ILE A 171 -17.36 -9.04 -7.76
C ILE A 171 -18.44 -9.47 -8.78
N ARG A 172 -19.32 -10.41 -8.40
CA ARG A 172 -20.41 -10.92 -9.23
C ARG A 172 -21.58 -9.96 -9.42
N SER A 173 -21.69 -8.93 -8.57
CA SER A 173 -22.83 -8.00 -8.60
C SER A 173 -22.83 -7.02 -9.77
N GLY A 174 -21.66 -6.80 -10.40
CA GLY A 174 -21.48 -5.75 -11.41
C GLY A 174 -21.54 -4.33 -10.85
N ALA A 175 -21.42 -4.17 -9.53
CA ALA A 175 -21.37 -2.84 -8.91
C ALA A 175 -20.12 -2.06 -9.38
N PRO A 176 -20.24 -0.72 -9.57
CA PRO A 176 -19.13 0.10 -10.03
C PRO A 176 -17.89 -0.01 -9.12
N ASN A 177 -16.74 -0.19 -9.75
CA ASN A 177 -15.43 -0.22 -9.10
C ASN A 177 -14.33 -0.01 -10.16
N ASP A 178 -13.14 0.39 -9.72
CA ASP A 178 -12.07 0.78 -10.62
C ASP A 178 -11.36 -0.43 -11.24
N LEU A 179 -11.39 -1.61 -10.62
CA LEU A 179 -10.84 -2.84 -11.23
C LEU A 179 -11.70 -3.37 -12.39
N SER A 180 -12.93 -2.89 -12.56
CA SER A 180 -13.78 -3.27 -13.69
C SER A 180 -13.24 -2.83 -15.05
N GLN A 181 -12.23 -1.95 -15.07
CA GLN A 181 -11.52 -1.55 -16.29
C GLN A 181 -10.53 -2.60 -16.79
N LEU A 182 -10.13 -3.55 -15.94
CA LEU A 182 -9.17 -4.59 -16.31
C LEU A 182 -9.79 -5.57 -17.31
N ASP A 183 -9.01 -5.96 -18.30
CA ASP A 183 -9.37 -6.93 -19.34
C ASP A 183 -9.78 -8.30 -18.76
N SER A 184 -9.12 -8.72 -17.67
CA SER A 184 -9.38 -9.95 -16.94
C SER A 184 -10.57 -9.90 -15.96
N TRP A 185 -11.21 -8.73 -15.76
CA TRP A 185 -12.26 -8.56 -14.74
C TRP A 185 -13.52 -9.39 -15.01
N ASN A 186 -13.98 -9.44 -16.26
CA ASN A 186 -15.17 -10.23 -16.60
C ASN A 186 -14.96 -11.72 -16.30
N GLU A 187 -13.78 -12.23 -16.67
CA GLU A 187 -13.40 -13.61 -16.42
C GLU A 187 -13.27 -13.93 -14.92
N LEU A 188 -12.68 -13.01 -14.13
CA LEU A 188 -12.67 -13.12 -12.67
C LEU A 188 -14.10 -13.27 -12.13
N SER A 189 -15.01 -12.41 -12.55
CA SER A 189 -16.39 -12.40 -12.05
C SER A 189 -17.16 -13.69 -12.33
N GLU A 190 -16.82 -14.39 -13.41
CA GLU A 190 -17.44 -15.66 -13.78
C GLU A 190 -16.84 -16.86 -13.03
N ARG A 191 -15.54 -16.82 -12.71
CA ARG A 191 -14.78 -17.98 -12.21
C ARG A 191 -14.55 -17.99 -10.71
N VAL A 192 -14.41 -16.83 -10.06
CA VAL A 192 -13.98 -16.73 -8.66
C VAL A 192 -14.99 -17.34 -7.70
N GLU A 193 -14.52 -18.18 -6.79
CA GLU A 193 -15.28 -18.73 -5.66
C GLU A 193 -14.72 -18.24 -4.32
N PRO A 194 -15.51 -18.24 -3.22
CA PRO A 194 -15.03 -17.78 -1.92
C PRO A 194 -13.78 -18.50 -1.42
N ALA A 195 -13.63 -19.79 -1.74
CA ALA A 195 -12.46 -20.59 -1.39
C ALA A 195 -11.18 -20.17 -2.14
N ASP A 196 -11.32 -19.43 -3.24
CA ASP A 196 -10.17 -18.91 -4.00
C ASP A 196 -9.59 -17.64 -3.36
N ILE A 197 -10.35 -16.95 -2.50
CA ILE A 197 -9.85 -15.79 -1.73
C ILE A 197 -8.96 -16.31 -0.59
N ALA A 198 -7.73 -16.68 -0.94
CA ALA A 198 -6.70 -17.13 -0.02
C ALA A 198 -5.41 -16.33 -0.29
N PRO A 199 -5.28 -15.13 0.32
CA PRO A 199 -4.05 -14.33 0.22
C PRO A 199 -2.82 -15.13 0.65
N LEU A 200 -1.70 -14.88 -0.04
CA LEU A 200 -0.41 -15.44 0.35
C LEU A 200 0.10 -14.75 1.62
N ASP A 201 1.03 -15.36 2.34
CA ASP A 201 1.62 -14.75 3.54
C ASP A 201 2.21 -13.35 3.26
N GLU A 202 2.76 -13.14 2.07
CA GLU A 202 3.29 -11.85 1.57
C GLU A 202 2.22 -10.82 1.15
N ASP A 203 0.96 -11.25 1.06
CA ASP A 203 -0.23 -10.44 0.75
C ASP A 203 -1.16 -10.27 1.97
N VAL A 204 -0.66 -10.58 3.18
CA VAL A 204 -1.34 -10.33 4.45
C VAL A 204 -0.63 -9.20 5.18
N TYR A 205 -1.29 -8.05 5.32
CA TYR A 205 -0.69 -6.84 5.88
C TYR A 205 -1.30 -6.42 7.21
N GLU A 206 -0.48 -6.40 8.27
CA GLU A 206 -0.89 -6.11 9.65
C GLU A 206 -0.64 -4.64 10.04
N LEU A 207 -1.36 -3.70 9.40
CA LEU A 207 -1.13 -2.26 9.60
C LEU A 207 -1.50 -1.76 11.01
N ASP A 208 -2.39 -2.45 11.71
CA ASP A 208 -2.79 -2.13 13.08
C ASP A 208 -1.68 -2.43 14.12
N LEU A 209 -0.82 -3.42 13.83
CA LEU A 209 0.30 -3.81 14.69
C LEU A 209 1.52 -2.90 14.58
N VAL A 210 1.67 -2.15 13.48
CA VAL A 210 2.87 -1.33 13.19
C VAL A 210 3.18 -0.33 14.32
N VAL A 211 2.15 0.36 14.82
CA VAL A 211 2.33 1.37 15.86
C VAL A 211 2.77 0.74 17.18
N GLU A 212 2.21 -0.41 17.53
CA GLU A 212 2.59 -1.16 18.73
C GLU A 212 4.01 -1.70 18.60
N ASN A 213 4.34 -2.31 17.45
CA ASN A 213 5.67 -2.84 17.16
C ASN A 213 6.75 -1.77 17.33
N LEU A 214 6.55 -0.59 16.73
CA LEU A 214 7.49 0.52 16.84
C LEU A 214 7.67 0.99 18.29
N ARG A 215 6.60 1.00 19.10
CA ARG A 215 6.65 1.42 20.51
C ARG A 215 7.36 0.42 21.42
N GLY A 216 7.45 -0.85 21.05
CA GLY A 216 8.17 -1.88 21.81
C GLY A 216 9.67 -1.60 21.97
N GLY A 217 10.24 -0.76 21.09
CA GLY A 217 11.66 -0.41 21.08
C GLY A 217 12.47 -1.31 20.15
N HIS A 218 13.66 -0.84 19.76
CA HIS A 218 14.37 -1.38 18.59
C HIS A 218 14.74 -2.87 18.69
N ASP A 219 14.89 -3.41 19.90
CA ASP A 219 15.26 -4.81 20.12
C ASP A 219 14.07 -5.77 19.94
N THR A 220 12.83 -5.25 19.89
CA THR A 220 11.60 -6.04 19.74
C THR A 220 10.91 -5.80 18.39
N TRP A 221 11.49 -4.99 17.52
CA TRP A 221 10.91 -4.70 16.22
C TRP A 221 10.87 -5.94 15.36
N ASP A 222 9.73 -6.14 14.70
CA ASP A 222 9.58 -7.12 13.66
C ASP A 222 9.85 -6.41 12.33
N TRP A 223 11.00 -6.71 11.72
CA TRP A 223 11.43 -5.97 10.54
C TRP A 223 10.61 -6.34 9.31
N THR A 224 10.18 -7.59 9.20
CA THR A 224 9.36 -8.05 8.07
C THR A 224 8.01 -7.32 8.08
N LEU A 225 7.33 -7.31 9.23
CA LEU A 225 6.07 -6.58 9.41
C LEU A 225 6.20 -5.09 9.04
N LEU A 226 7.27 -4.42 9.45
CA LEU A 226 7.48 -3.00 9.17
C LEU A 226 7.80 -2.72 7.70
N ILE A 227 8.51 -3.63 7.02
CA ILE A 227 8.84 -3.54 5.60
C ILE A 227 7.56 -3.74 4.77
N GLU A 228 6.82 -4.83 5.02
CA GLU A 228 5.57 -5.15 4.32
C GLU A 228 4.52 -4.06 4.53
N ALA A 229 4.40 -3.52 5.75
CA ALA A 229 3.55 -2.37 6.02
C ALA A 229 3.96 -1.16 5.16
N GLY A 230 5.26 -0.90 5.02
CA GLY A 230 5.81 0.17 4.19
C GLY A 230 5.46 0.00 2.71
N GLU A 231 5.49 -1.23 2.21
CA GLU A 231 5.14 -1.56 0.83
C GLU A 231 3.65 -1.31 0.56
N VAL A 232 2.76 -1.95 1.33
CA VAL A 232 1.31 -1.76 1.13
C VAL A 232 0.87 -0.32 1.40
N ALA A 233 1.52 0.41 2.32
CA ALA A 233 1.18 1.80 2.58
C ALA A 233 1.51 2.71 1.40
N ARG A 234 2.63 2.47 0.69
CA ARG A 234 2.96 3.19 -0.55
C ARG A 234 1.96 2.87 -1.65
N ASP A 235 1.64 1.60 -1.81
CA ASP A 235 0.72 1.14 -2.84
C ASP A 235 -0.70 1.67 -2.64
N LEU A 236 -1.21 1.60 -1.41
CA LEU A 236 -2.49 2.19 -1.04
C LEU A 236 -2.47 3.72 -1.19
N ALA A 237 -1.38 4.38 -0.81
CA ALA A 237 -1.28 5.83 -0.95
C ALA A 237 -1.28 6.27 -2.42
N TYR A 238 -0.64 5.50 -3.31
CA TYR A 238 -0.70 5.73 -4.74
C TYR A 238 -2.12 5.50 -5.28
N ALA A 239 -2.67 4.30 -5.07
CA ALA A 239 -3.95 3.89 -5.63
C ALA A 239 -5.12 4.76 -5.11
N LEU A 240 -5.08 5.17 -3.85
CA LEU A 240 -6.06 6.06 -3.24
C LEU A 240 -5.72 7.53 -3.44
N ARG A 241 -4.62 7.89 -4.10
CA ARG A 241 -4.18 9.27 -4.32
C ARG A 241 -4.16 10.07 -3.01
N LEU A 242 -3.33 9.62 -2.07
CA LEU A 242 -3.12 10.21 -0.75
C LEU A 242 -1.79 10.98 -0.72
N PRO A 243 -1.72 12.22 -1.23
CA PRO A 243 -0.46 12.96 -1.35
C PRO A 243 0.24 13.11 0.00
N ALA A 244 -0.51 13.36 1.07
CA ALA A 244 0.06 13.47 2.41
C ALA A 244 0.72 12.16 2.92
N VAL A 245 0.30 10.99 2.45
CA VAL A 245 0.96 9.71 2.80
C VAL A 245 2.17 9.48 1.90
N LEU A 246 2.05 9.78 0.60
CA LEU A 246 3.17 9.73 -0.35
C LEU A 246 4.32 10.64 0.10
N ASP A 247 4.03 11.88 0.51
CA ASP A 247 5.03 12.82 1.02
C ASP A 247 5.72 12.29 2.27
N MET A 248 4.98 11.65 3.18
CA MET A 248 5.52 11.06 4.40
C MET A 248 6.43 9.86 4.16
N LEU A 249 6.23 9.15 3.04
CA LEU A 249 6.98 7.96 2.62
C LEU A 249 7.97 8.24 1.48
N SER A 250 8.10 9.50 1.07
CA SER A 250 8.94 9.94 -0.04
C SER A 250 10.43 9.73 0.25
N ALA A 251 11.22 9.62 -0.81
CA ALA A 251 12.67 9.44 -0.72
C ALA A 251 13.31 10.53 0.16
N GLY A 252 14.14 10.12 1.12
CA GLY A 252 14.82 11.02 2.07
C GLY A 252 13.95 11.53 3.23
N SER A 253 12.70 11.08 3.34
CA SER A 253 11.88 11.29 4.53
C SER A 253 12.36 10.46 5.71
N SER A 254 11.95 10.82 6.94
CA SER A 254 12.34 10.04 8.12
C SER A 254 11.78 8.61 8.17
N LEU A 255 10.69 8.34 7.43
CA LEU A 255 10.11 7.00 7.34
C LEU A 255 10.74 6.19 6.20
N ASP A 256 11.18 6.85 5.15
CA ASP A 256 12.02 6.24 4.11
C ASP A 256 13.39 5.82 4.66
N ASP A 257 14.05 6.68 5.43
CA ASP A 257 15.27 6.35 6.18
C ASP A 257 15.10 5.11 7.09
N LEU A 258 13.89 4.94 7.65
CA LEU A 258 13.53 3.77 8.46
C LEU A 258 13.42 2.52 7.60
N ASP A 259 12.67 2.57 6.51
CA ASP A 259 12.50 1.48 5.55
C ASP A 259 13.85 1.00 4.98
N GLU A 260 14.67 1.92 4.48
CA GLU A 260 16.01 1.59 3.98
C GLU A 260 16.88 0.90 5.04
N ALA A 261 16.82 1.39 6.28
CA ALA A 261 17.60 0.82 7.37
C ALA A 261 17.09 -0.56 7.79
N LEU A 262 15.79 -0.83 7.69
CA LEU A 262 15.17 -2.13 7.93
C LEU A 262 15.61 -3.12 6.85
N ARG A 263 15.45 -2.78 5.57
CA ARG A 263 15.85 -3.64 4.42
C ARG A 263 17.33 -3.99 4.47
N ALA A 264 18.19 -2.98 4.65
CA ALA A 264 19.63 -3.22 4.81
C ALA A 264 19.94 -4.17 5.97
N SER A 265 19.14 -4.13 7.05
CA SER A 265 19.31 -5.00 8.22
C SER A 265 18.91 -6.45 7.96
N VAL A 266 17.90 -6.69 7.12
CA VAL A 266 17.44 -8.02 6.68
C VAL A 266 18.45 -8.66 5.72
N ASP A 267 18.95 -7.90 4.74
CA ASP A 267 19.93 -8.37 3.74
C ASP A 267 21.26 -8.85 4.37
N GLY A 268 21.58 -8.34 5.56
CA GLY A 268 22.71 -8.80 6.36
C GLY A 268 24.08 -8.33 5.85
N GLY A 269 25.13 -9.07 6.23
CA GLY A 269 26.51 -8.72 5.89
C GLY A 269 26.98 -7.38 6.48
N VAL A 270 27.87 -6.69 5.75
CA VAL A 270 28.40 -5.38 6.16
C VAL A 270 27.28 -4.33 6.13
N GLY A 271 26.39 -4.37 5.13
CA GLY A 271 25.22 -3.51 5.01
C GLY A 271 24.31 -3.61 6.24
N GLY A 272 23.97 -4.82 6.67
CA GLY A 272 23.11 -5.05 7.84
C GLY A 272 23.72 -4.62 9.17
N PHE A 273 25.05 -4.66 9.32
CA PHE A 273 25.68 -4.05 10.50
C PHE A 273 25.47 -2.53 10.54
N PHE A 274 25.61 -1.86 9.39
CA PHE A 274 25.35 -0.42 9.29
C PHE A 274 23.86 -0.09 9.40
N GLY A 275 22.97 -0.88 8.80
CA GLY A 275 21.51 -0.77 8.92
C GLY A 275 21.07 -0.79 10.38
N ARG A 276 21.49 -1.80 11.16
CA ARG A 276 21.21 -1.88 12.61
C ARG A 276 21.73 -0.66 13.38
N ARG A 277 22.88 -0.11 13.00
CA ARG A 277 23.42 1.11 13.62
C ARG A 277 22.61 2.35 13.26
N ARG A 278 22.07 2.43 12.05
CA ARG A 278 21.14 3.50 11.61
C ARG A 278 19.81 3.38 12.34
N LEU A 279 19.20 2.18 12.39
CA LEU A 279 17.96 1.91 13.13
C LEU A 279 18.05 2.40 14.58
N ARG A 280 19.19 2.16 15.26
CA ARG A 280 19.40 2.64 16.63
C ARG A 280 19.32 4.15 16.83
N LYS A 281 19.49 4.94 15.77
CA LYS A 281 19.40 6.40 15.80
C LYS A 281 18.01 6.91 15.46
N ILE A 282 17.17 6.08 14.83
CA ILE A 282 15.80 6.45 14.49
C ILE A 282 15.00 6.53 15.78
N GLY A 283 14.23 7.60 15.95
CA GLY A 283 13.41 7.76 17.14
C GLY A 283 12.16 6.89 17.03
N ALA A 284 12.11 5.78 17.78
CA ALA A 284 10.93 4.89 17.83
C ALA A 284 9.60 5.63 18.06
N GLN A 285 9.60 6.64 18.93
CA GLN A 285 8.41 7.46 19.19
C GLN A 285 8.01 8.30 17.97
N THR A 286 8.98 8.94 17.31
CA THR A 286 8.74 9.72 16.08
C THR A 286 8.23 8.84 14.95
N ALA A 287 8.86 7.68 14.73
CA ALA A 287 8.42 6.70 13.75
C ALA A 287 6.99 6.22 14.05
N SER A 288 6.69 5.86 15.30
CA SER A 288 5.34 5.44 15.70
C SER A 288 4.28 6.53 15.52
N LEU A 289 4.67 7.80 15.68
CA LEU A 289 3.78 8.94 15.48
C LEU A 289 3.47 9.15 14.00
N GLY A 290 4.47 9.03 13.13
CA GLY A 290 4.32 9.06 11.68
C GLY A 290 3.41 7.93 11.20
N TRP A 291 3.70 6.69 11.61
CA TRP A 291 2.89 5.53 11.26
C TRP A 291 1.44 5.62 11.73
N ARG A 292 1.18 6.13 12.94
CA ARG A 292 -0.19 6.39 13.40
C ARG A 292 -0.94 7.34 12.48
N THR A 293 -0.27 8.35 11.92
CA THR A 293 -0.88 9.29 10.96
C THR A 293 -1.17 8.59 9.63
N ILE A 294 -0.23 7.78 9.11
CA ILE A 294 -0.42 6.99 7.88
C ILE A 294 -1.62 6.05 8.02
N VAL A 295 -1.64 5.21 9.06
CA VAL A 295 -2.73 4.27 9.33
C VAL A 295 -4.05 5.01 9.48
N GLY A 296 -4.06 6.16 10.16
CA GLY A 296 -5.26 6.98 10.30
C GLY A 296 -5.78 7.53 8.96
N LYS A 297 -4.90 7.98 8.07
CA LYS A 297 -5.26 8.47 6.73
C LYS A 297 -5.81 7.36 5.85
N ILE A 298 -5.13 6.21 5.80
CA ILE A 298 -5.59 5.02 5.06
C ILE A 298 -6.96 4.56 5.59
N SER A 299 -7.09 4.44 6.91
CA SER A 299 -8.35 4.00 7.56
C SER A 299 -9.54 4.93 7.23
N ALA A 300 -9.31 6.24 7.09
CA ALA A 300 -10.35 7.21 6.74
C ALA A 300 -10.86 7.07 5.30
N THR A 301 -10.08 6.41 4.44
CA THR A 301 -10.44 6.11 3.04
C THR A 301 -10.98 4.71 2.83
N VAL A 302 -11.19 3.92 3.89
CA VAL A 302 -11.80 2.60 3.76
C VAL A 302 -13.33 2.66 3.79
N ASP A 303 -13.95 1.94 2.85
CA ASP A 303 -15.37 1.58 2.86
C ASP A 303 -15.50 0.10 3.26
N TRP A 304 -15.93 -0.13 4.51
CA TRP A 304 -16.13 -1.48 5.07
C TRP A 304 -17.45 -2.07 4.61
N ARG A 305 -17.40 -3.28 4.04
CA ARG A 305 -18.55 -3.99 3.49
C ARG A 305 -18.72 -5.39 4.08
N ASP A 306 -19.98 -5.82 4.12
CA ASP A 306 -20.46 -7.13 4.55
C ASP A 306 -21.38 -7.72 3.46
#